data_AF-C1MR02-F1
#
_entry.id   AF-C1MR02-F1
#
_cell.length_a   1.000
_cell.length_b   1.000
_cell.length_c   1.000
_cell.angle_alpha   90.00
_cell.angle_beta   90.00
_cell.angle_gamma   90.00
#
_symmetry.space_group_name_H-M   'P 1'
#
loop_
_entity.id
_entity.type
_entity.pdbx_description
1 polymer ?
#
loop_
_entity_poly.entity_id
_entity_poly.type
_entity_poly.pdbx_seq_one_letter_code
_entity_poly.pdbx_strand_id
1 'polypeptide(L)'
;MSKKRTRANPDEVSMLEGPLDYRYDRVPHASDAGIELAWESKLEKHATGRLWDASKYRLHSAGVDAKTKRVTLKLGTTSYKEYVGTHTSSRPAGERETLLRDGDAAGSKNTHLSCSLGIESVLRTADGGIVLLRRSDQVAVQPGKFNGPAGHPEPSDASGTDAAAAKAVIFHSALKETHEETGVPLGSMSPPRLIGGMIDAEGKPILLFLTETSLTAAEVASTYASAGAASDAWESSGLHVVSATPSVAVECRESDTAGGTDGLRVGEPSVVDAGVRGDVGGEKAATAKTRDENRRVASNAESEATLTSGFNPSLTRQYWARSETFSSVTRAAVDCVYMLEATSGDVEDATRLTSRAHVWENALDAAMDHDLDAVAGVIERLNLSHLGMGGF
;
A
#
# COMPACT_ATOMS: atom_id res chain seq x y z
N MET A 1 -28.27 -27.08 32.88
CA MET A 1 -28.04 -25.77 32.24
C MET A 1 -26.63 -25.75 31.65
N SER A 2 -26.51 -26.06 30.36
CA SER A 2 -25.21 -26.12 29.68
C SER A 2 -24.82 -24.71 29.24
N LYS A 3 -23.71 -24.19 29.77
CA LYS A 3 -23.12 -22.92 29.33
C LYS A 3 -22.67 -23.12 27.88
N LYS A 4 -23.37 -22.50 26.92
CA LYS A 4 -22.87 -22.34 25.55
C LYS A 4 -21.54 -21.61 25.62
N ARG A 5 -20.43 -22.33 25.48
CA ARG A 5 -19.14 -21.77 25.09
C ARG A 5 -19.33 -21.23 23.66
N THR A 6 -19.38 -19.92 23.52
CA THR A 6 -19.15 -19.25 22.24
C THR A 6 -17.77 -19.68 21.76
N ARG A 7 -17.70 -20.44 20.65
CA ARG A 7 -16.45 -20.63 19.91
C ARG A 7 -16.04 -19.25 19.40
N ALA A 8 -14.81 -18.83 19.70
CA ALA A 8 -14.20 -17.69 19.02
C ALA A 8 -14.19 -17.98 17.51
N ASN A 9 -14.60 -17.00 16.70
CA ASN A 9 -14.52 -17.11 15.26
C ASN A 9 -13.03 -17.18 14.87
N PRO A 10 -12.54 -18.27 14.22
CA PRO A 10 -11.13 -18.43 13.88
C PRO A 10 -10.60 -17.37 12.90
N ASP A 11 -11.49 -16.60 12.25
CA ASP A 11 -11.14 -15.59 11.24
C ASP A 11 -10.88 -14.19 11.80
N GLU A 12 -11.08 -13.99 13.11
CA GLU A 12 -10.95 -12.69 13.76
C GLU A 12 -9.54 -12.50 14.32
N VAL A 13 -8.67 -11.84 13.56
CA VAL A 13 -7.48 -11.16 14.12
C VAL A 13 -7.99 -9.96 14.93
N SER A 14 -8.57 -10.26 16.09
CA SER A 14 -9.44 -9.33 16.81
C SER A 14 -8.80 -8.68 18.00
N MET A 15 -7.53 -8.96 18.32
CA MET A 15 -6.95 -8.41 19.54
C MET A 15 -5.51 -8.00 19.34
N LEU A 16 -5.32 -6.68 19.44
CA LEU A 16 -4.07 -5.96 19.59
C LEU A 16 -3.78 -5.87 21.08
N GLU A 17 -2.68 -6.48 21.51
CA GLU A 17 -2.21 -6.41 22.89
C GLU A 17 -0.95 -5.53 22.97
N GLY A 18 -0.93 -4.59 23.91
CA GLY A 18 0.21 -3.72 24.20
C GLY A 18 -0.25 -2.30 24.57
N PRO A 19 -0.01 -1.80 25.81
CA PRO A 19 -0.26 -0.40 26.10
C PRO A 19 0.69 0.49 25.29
N LEU A 20 0.31 1.75 25.10
CA LEU A 20 1.30 2.78 24.79
C LEU A 20 2.33 2.80 25.93
N ASP A 21 3.59 2.58 25.58
CA ASP A 21 4.67 2.50 26.56
C ASP A 21 5.89 3.23 26.04
N TYR A 22 6.39 4.19 26.83
CA TYR A 22 7.54 5.02 26.46
C TYR A 22 8.80 4.19 26.19
N ARG A 23 8.88 2.95 26.69
CA ARG A 23 9.98 2.02 26.39
C ARG A 23 10.00 1.57 24.94
N TYR A 24 8.92 1.81 24.20
CA TYR A 24 8.79 1.55 22.78
C TYR A 24 8.85 2.85 21.94
N ASP A 25 9.20 3.97 22.55
CA ASP A 25 9.49 5.21 21.82
C ASP A 25 10.83 5.11 21.08
N ARG A 26 11.09 6.08 20.20
CA ARG A 26 12.38 6.23 19.53
C ARG A 26 13.45 6.55 20.57
N VAL A 27 14.62 5.93 20.45
CA VAL A 27 15.79 6.33 21.26
C VAL A 27 16.46 7.53 20.60
N PRO A 28 16.64 8.67 21.32
CA PRO A 28 17.32 9.84 20.79
C PRO A 28 18.71 9.52 20.25
N HIS A 29 19.09 10.16 19.15
CA HIS A 29 20.41 10.00 18.55
C HIS A 29 21.23 11.28 18.72
N ALA A 30 22.57 11.16 18.77
CA ALA A 30 23.46 12.32 18.94
C ALA A 30 23.32 13.37 17.82
N SER A 31 22.79 12.97 16.66
CA SER A 31 22.52 13.84 15.50
C SER A 31 21.06 14.29 15.40
N ASP A 32 20.27 14.28 16.47
CA ASP A 32 18.85 14.69 16.45
C ASP A 32 18.65 16.16 16.05
N ALA A 33 19.68 17.01 16.11
CA ALA A 33 19.65 18.34 15.47
C ALA A 33 19.29 18.27 13.97
N GLY A 34 19.59 17.16 13.29
CA GLY A 34 19.19 16.92 11.90
C GLY A 34 17.67 16.77 11.70
N ILE A 35 16.89 16.47 12.76
CA ILE A 35 15.43 16.44 12.69
C ILE A 35 14.88 17.85 12.50
N GLU A 36 15.41 18.83 13.25
CA GLU A 36 15.05 20.24 13.12
C GLU A 36 15.39 20.77 11.73
N LEU A 37 16.61 20.52 11.25
CA LEU A 37 17.04 20.96 9.91
C LEU A 37 16.19 20.35 8.79
N ALA A 38 15.86 19.06 8.89
CA ALA A 38 14.99 18.39 7.93
C ALA A 38 13.57 18.98 7.94
N TRP A 39 13.07 19.33 9.12
CA TRP A 39 11.76 19.96 9.28
C TRP A 39 11.72 21.38 8.72
N GLU A 40 12.73 22.20 9.00
CA GLU A 40 12.88 23.55 8.44
C GLU A 40 12.93 23.49 6.91
N SER A 41 13.75 22.60 6.34
CA SER A 41 13.81 22.39 4.89
C SER A 41 12.47 21.96 4.30
N LYS A 42 11.69 21.15 5.03
CA LYS A 42 10.36 20.73 4.62
C LYS A 42 9.37 21.91 4.66
N LEU A 43 9.40 22.73 5.71
CA LEU A 43 8.56 23.93 5.82
C LEU A 43 8.85 24.94 4.70
N GLU A 44 10.13 25.18 4.37
CA GLU A 44 10.53 26.08 3.28
C GLU A 44 9.97 25.62 1.92
N LYS A 45 10.01 24.31 1.65
CA LYS A 45 9.47 23.71 0.41
C LYS A 45 7.94 23.74 0.36
N HIS A 46 7.28 23.81 1.53
CA HIS A 46 5.83 23.83 1.66
C HIS A 46 5.33 25.17 2.23
N ALA A 47 5.74 26.28 1.60
CA ALA A 47 5.42 27.66 1.98
C ALA A 47 3.92 28.03 1.96
N THR A 48 3.03 27.07 1.70
CA THR A 48 1.57 27.25 1.70
C THR A 48 0.98 27.35 3.13
N GLY A 49 1.79 27.10 4.17
CA GLY A 49 1.38 27.21 5.57
C GLY A 49 0.47 26.08 6.06
N ARG A 50 0.27 25.03 5.25
CA ARG A 50 -0.58 23.86 5.57
C ARG A 50 0.20 22.66 6.12
N LEU A 51 1.40 22.89 6.64
CA LEU A 51 2.24 21.85 7.22
C LEU A 51 2.41 22.10 8.72
N TRP A 52 1.99 21.16 9.55
CA TRP A 52 2.17 21.20 11.00
C TRP A 52 2.69 19.87 11.51
N ASP A 53 3.28 19.87 12.70
CA ASP A 53 3.65 18.63 13.38
C ASP A 53 2.43 18.02 14.08
N ALA A 54 2.33 16.70 14.07
CA ALA A 54 1.24 15.95 14.67
C ALA A 54 1.78 14.70 15.36
N SER A 55 1.14 14.30 16.45
CA SER A 55 1.48 13.08 17.18
C SER A 55 1.11 11.84 16.36
N LYS A 56 1.94 10.81 16.41
CA LYS A 56 1.75 9.55 15.69
C LYS A 56 2.07 8.37 16.59
N TYR A 57 1.43 7.23 16.31
CA TYR A 57 1.88 5.97 16.91
C TYR A 57 3.22 5.58 16.30
N ARG A 58 4.15 5.11 17.14
CA ARG A 58 5.38 4.43 16.70
C ARG A 58 5.18 2.93 16.80
N LEU A 59 5.36 2.20 15.71
CA LEU A 59 5.40 0.74 15.80
C LEU A 59 6.84 0.29 16.11
N HIS A 60 7.04 -0.22 17.32
CA HIS A 60 8.33 -0.82 17.72
C HIS A 60 8.47 -2.22 17.15
N SER A 61 7.45 -3.05 17.30
CA SER A 61 7.44 -4.42 16.77
C SER A 61 6.02 -4.99 16.73
N ALA A 62 5.76 -5.84 15.75
CA ALA A 62 4.58 -6.68 15.69
C ALA A 62 4.96 -8.15 15.93
N GLY A 63 4.09 -8.92 16.57
CA GLY A 63 4.24 -10.37 16.73
C GLY A 63 2.90 -11.04 16.58
N VAL A 64 2.89 -12.31 16.19
CA VAL A 64 1.66 -13.09 16.09
C VAL A 64 1.81 -14.43 16.77
N ASP A 65 0.85 -14.76 17.61
CA ASP A 65 0.75 -16.07 18.22
C ASP A 65 0.14 -17.05 17.21
N ALA A 66 0.93 -18.03 16.75
CA ALA A 66 0.51 -19.00 15.74
C ALA A 66 -0.65 -19.90 16.20
N LYS A 67 -0.83 -20.11 17.52
CA LYS A 67 -1.89 -20.96 18.08
C LYS A 67 -3.19 -20.18 18.26
N THR A 68 -3.10 -18.98 18.84
CA THR A 68 -4.28 -18.16 19.14
C THR A 68 -4.64 -17.21 18.02
N LYS A 69 -3.78 -17.10 16.99
CA LYS A 69 -3.95 -16.19 15.84
C LYS A 69 -4.03 -14.71 16.25
N ARG A 70 -3.46 -14.38 17.42
CA ARG A 70 -3.52 -13.02 18.00
C ARG A 70 -2.32 -12.20 17.54
N VAL A 71 -2.55 -10.94 17.20
CA VAL A 71 -1.51 -9.98 16.82
C VAL A 71 -1.18 -9.09 18.02
N THR A 72 0.07 -9.06 18.44
CA THR A 72 0.56 -8.16 19.48
C THR A 72 1.33 -7.02 18.80
N LEU A 73 0.93 -5.77 19.06
CA LEU A 73 1.68 -4.60 18.60
C LEU A 73 2.31 -3.90 19.81
N LYS A 74 3.63 -3.74 19.80
CA LYS A 74 4.33 -2.90 20.78
C LYS A 74 4.39 -1.48 20.23
N LEU A 75 3.70 -0.58 20.91
CA LEU A 75 3.48 0.79 20.44
C LEU A 75 4.12 1.81 21.40
N GLY A 76 4.85 2.75 20.81
CA GLY A 76 5.25 4.00 21.45
C GLY A 76 4.56 5.19 20.79
N THR A 77 5.04 6.39 21.08
CA THR A 77 4.67 7.62 20.38
C THR A 77 5.86 8.20 19.62
N THR A 78 5.55 8.97 18.58
CA THR A 78 6.49 9.75 17.77
C THR A 78 5.73 10.94 17.18
N SER A 79 6.35 11.74 16.32
CA SER A 79 5.67 12.81 15.60
C SER A 79 5.95 12.79 14.09
N TYR A 80 5.12 13.50 13.34
CA TYR A 80 5.33 13.67 11.91
C TYR A 80 6.67 14.37 11.61
N LYS A 81 7.07 15.31 12.45
CA LYS A 81 8.40 15.94 12.38
C LYS A 81 9.54 14.95 12.54
N GLU A 82 9.46 14.05 13.53
CA GLU A 82 10.45 12.99 13.69
C GLU A 82 10.47 12.04 12.47
N TYR A 83 9.31 11.71 11.91
CA TYR A 83 9.23 10.93 10.66
C TYR A 83 9.96 11.64 9.50
N VAL A 84 9.71 12.94 9.31
CA VAL A 84 10.42 13.75 8.31
C VAL A 84 11.93 13.70 8.54
N GLY A 85 12.38 13.84 9.78
CA GLY A 85 13.78 13.88 10.17
C GLY A 85 14.50 12.54 10.29
N THR A 86 13.81 11.41 10.13
CA THR A 86 14.44 10.07 10.28
C THR A 86 14.23 9.15 9.08
N HIS A 87 13.10 9.26 8.38
CA HIS A 87 12.79 8.40 7.22
C HIS A 87 12.97 9.11 5.88
N THR A 88 12.57 10.38 5.78
CA THR A 88 12.40 11.03 4.47
C THR A 88 13.69 11.63 3.92
N SER A 89 13.69 11.90 2.62
CA SER A 89 14.79 12.60 1.92
C SER A 89 14.99 14.06 2.33
N SER A 90 14.15 14.62 3.21
CA SER A 90 14.44 15.91 3.86
C SER A 90 15.71 15.85 4.71
N ARG A 91 16.12 14.66 5.16
CA ARG A 91 17.41 14.42 5.79
C ARG A 91 18.41 13.83 4.78
N PRO A 92 19.67 14.32 4.73
CA PRO A 92 20.69 13.79 3.83
C PRO A 92 20.87 12.27 3.95
N ALA A 93 21.06 11.59 2.82
CA ALA A 93 21.13 10.12 2.79
C ALA A 93 22.20 9.53 3.71
N GLY A 94 23.42 10.09 3.70
CA GLY A 94 24.51 9.60 4.57
C GLY A 94 24.24 9.78 6.07
N GLU A 95 23.43 10.76 6.46
CA GLU A 95 22.99 10.88 7.85
C GLU A 95 21.94 9.82 8.21
N ARG A 96 21.00 9.55 7.31
CA ARG A 96 20.00 8.48 7.50
C ARG A 96 20.66 7.10 7.57
N GLU A 97 21.64 6.84 6.71
CA GLU A 97 22.45 5.61 6.75
C GLU A 97 23.21 5.47 8.07
N THR A 98 23.71 6.58 8.62
CA THR A 98 24.34 6.60 9.95
C THR A 98 23.34 6.23 11.04
N LEU A 99 22.12 6.78 11.03
CA LEU A 99 21.07 6.41 11.99
C LEU A 99 20.76 4.91 11.97
N LEU A 100 20.65 4.33 10.77
CA LEU A 100 20.38 2.90 10.58
C LEU A 100 21.51 2.05 11.17
N ARG A 101 22.76 2.36 10.79
CA ARG A 101 23.95 1.63 11.26
C ARG A 101 24.11 1.70 12.78
N ASP A 102 23.94 2.89 13.35
CA ASP A 102 24.10 3.10 14.78
C ASP A 102 22.94 2.45 15.55
N GLY A 103 21.74 2.41 14.95
CA GLY A 103 20.61 1.64 15.46
C GLY A 103 20.86 0.13 15.48
N ASP A 104 21.40 -0.43 14.40
CA ASP A 104 21.81 -1.85 14.35
C ASP A 104 22.85 -2.17 15.43
N ALA A 105 23.82 -1.28 15.65
CA ALA A 105 24.80 -1.43 16.73
C ALA A 105 24.17 -1.37 18.13
N ALA A 106 23.04 -0.68 18.28
CA ALA A 106 22.23 -0.61 19.51
C ALA A 106 21.22 -1.77 19.64
N GLY A 107 21.14 -2.66 18.64
CA GLY A 107 20.33 -3.88 18.67
C GLY A 107 19.16 -3.92 17.67
N SER A 108 18.88 -2.84 16.94
CA SER A 108 17.87 -2.82 15.86
C SER A 108 18.02 -1.60 14.96
N LYS A 109 18.03 -1.78 13.63
CA LYS A 109 18.04 -0.70 12.61
C LYS A 109 17.04 0.43 12.88
N ASN A 110 15.91 0.11 13.51
CA ASN A 110 14.82 1.06 13.75
C ASN A 110 14.92 1.81 15.09
N THR A 111 15.96 1.56 15.90
CA THR A 111 16.13 2.13 17.25
C THR A 111 16.03 3.66 17.26
N HIS A 112 16.69 4.31 16.29
CA HIS A 112 16.74 5.77 16.15
C HIS A 112 15.73 6.32 15.15
N LEU A 113 14.82 5.49 14.63
CA LEU A 113 13.83 5.89 13.64
C LEU A 113 12.46 6.11 14.27
N SER A 114 11.72 7.06 13.68
CA SER A 114 10.35 7.38 14.09
C SER A 114 9.42 6.17 13.97
N CYS A 115 9.54 5.41 12.88
CA CYS A 115 8.66 4.27 12.58
C CYS A 115 7.17 4.60 12.77
N SER A 116 6.78 5.81 12.34
CA SER A 116 5.40 6.30 12.39
C SER A 116 4.47 5.33 11.67
N LEU A 117 3.48 4.81 12.39
CA LEU A 117 2.55 3.81 11.89
C LEU A 117 1.57 4.45 10.89
N GLY A 118 1.50 3.88 9.69
CA GLY A 118 0.43 4.14 8.74
C GLY A 118 -0.58 2.99 8.65
N ILE A 119 -1.69 3.25 7.95
CA ILE A 119 -2.67 2.23 7.58
C ILE A 119 -3.06 2.38 6.11
N GLU A 120 -3.45 1.28 5.48
CA GLU A 120 -4.19 1.27 4.21
C GLU A 120 -5.36 0.29 4.32
N SER A 121 -6.50 0.66 3.76
CA SER A 121 -7.72 -0.13 3.74
C SER A 121 -8.03 -0.61 2.34
N VAL A 122 -8.35 -1.89 2.22
CA VAL A 122 -9.06 -2.45 1.07
C VAL A 122 -10.55 -2.28 1.36
N LEU A 123 -11.22 -1.43 0.58
CA LEU A 123 -12.67 -1.27 0.64
C LEU A 123 -13.33 -2.15 -0.43
N ARG A 124 -14.13 -3.13 0.01
CA ARG A 124 -14.95 -3.98 -0.86
C ARG A 124 -16.38 -3.46 -0.97
N THR A 125 -16.92 -3.47 -2.18
CA THR A 125 -18.31 -3.07 -2.46
C THR A 125 -19.25 -4.28 -2.47
N ALA A 126 -20.55 -4.04 -2.24
CA ALA A 126 -21.57 -5.08 -2.16
C ALA A 126 -21.74 -5.90 -3.45
N ASP A 127 -21.32 -5.36 -4.59
CA ASP A 127 -21.33 -5.99 -5.90
C ASP A 127 -19.99 -6.64 -6.30
N GLY A 128 -19.07 -6.81 -5.34
CA GLY A 128 -17.81 -7.54 -5.56
C GLY A 128 -16.69 -6.71 -6.20
N GLY A 129 -16.67 -5.42 -5.92
CA GLY A 129 -15.60 -4.50 -6.34
C GLY A 129 -14.59 -4.22 -5.24
N ILE A 130 -13.41 -3.74 -5.62
CA ILE A 130 -12.40 -3.14 -4.75
C ILE A 130 -12.17 -1.70 -5.21
N VAL A 131 -12.30 -0.76 -4.28
CA VAL A 131 -12.15 0.67 -4.52
C VAL A 131 -10.67 1.06 -4.50
N LEU A 132 -10.28 1.87 -5.48
CA LEU A 132 -8.94 2.41 -5.66
C LEU A 132 -9.00 3.91 -5.91
N LEU A 133 -8.08 4.64 -5.31
CA LEU A 133 -7.87 6.06 -5.51
C LEU A 133 -6.62 6.25 -6.37
N ARG A 134 -6.72 7.10 -7.39
CA ARG A 134 -5.55 7.50 -8.17
C ARG A 134 -4.90 8.70 -7.49
N ARG A 135 -3.69 8.53 -6.99
CA ARG A 135 -2.92 9.61 -6.35
C ARG A 135 -2.77 10.78 -7.31
N SER A 136 -2.98 11.99 -6.81
CA SER A 136 -2.74 13.23 -7.57
C SER A 136 -1.26 13.34 -7.96
N ASP A 137 -0.95 14.00 -9.07
CA ASP A 137 0.45 14.26 -9.46
C ASP A 137 1.15 15.27 -8.53
N GLN A 138 0.39 15.90 -7.63
CA GLN A 138 0.87 16.93 -6.70
C GLN A 138 1.37 16.36 -5.37
N VAL A 139 1.13 15.08 -5.08
CA VAL A 139 1.57 14.45 -3.82
C VAL A 139 3.06 14.13 -3.83
N ALA A 140 3.70 14.18 -2.66
CA ALA A 140 5.14 13.98 -2.52
C ALA A 140 5.59 12.51 -2.69
N VAL A 141 4.70 11.54 -2.44
CA VAL A 141 5.02 10.11 -2.43
C VAL A 141 4.19 9.40 -3.50
N GLN A 142 4.87 8.75 -4.46
CA GLN A 142 4.28 7.92 -5.51
C GLN A 142 3.11 8.59 -6.29
N PRO A 143 3.35 9.74 -6.96
CA PRO A 143 2.33 10.43 -7.76
C PRO A 143 1.77 9.55 -8.89
N GLY A 144 0.48 9.70 -9.19
CA GLY A 144 -0.20 9.01 -10.30
C GLY A 144 -0.48 7.51 -10.09
N LYS A 145 0.10 6.88 -9.06
CA LYS A 145 -0.15 5.49 -8.70
C LYS A 145 -1.53 5.30 -8.09
N PHE A 146 -2.03 4.06 -8.10
CA PHE A 146 -3.25 3.70 -7.41
C PHE A 146 -2.98 3.23 -5.97
N ASN A 147 -3.80 3.68 -5.03
CA ASN A 147 -3.85 3.18 -3.66
C ASN A 147 -5.26 2.83 -3.17
N GLY A 148 -5.38 1.98 -2.16
CA GLY A 148 -6.59 1.91 -1.34
C GLY A 148 -6.65 3.10 -0.36
N PRO A 149 -7.80 3.37 0.27
CA PRO A 149 -7.87 4.46 1.22
C PRO A 149 -6.88 4.35 2.37
N ALA A 150 -6.15 5.41 2.69
CA ALA A 150 -4.97 5.30 3.55
C ALA A 150 -4.80 6.49 4.49
N GLY A 151 -4.01 6.32 5.56
CA GLY A 151 -3.75 7.41 6.48
C GLY A 151 -2.93 7.03 7.69
N HIS A 152 -3.02 7.85 8.74
CA HIS A 152 -2.09 7.80 9.87
C HIS A 152 -2.80 8.00 11.20
N PRO A 153 -3.07 6.94 11.97
CA PRO A 153 -3.75 7.06 13.26
C PRO A 153 -2.98 7.98 14.22
N GLU A 154 -3.70 8.85 14.92
CA GLU A 154 -3.11 9.82 15.85
C GLU A 154 -3.46 9.46 17.31
N PRO A 155 -2.47 9.40 18.21
CA PRO A 155 -2.73 9.15 19.64
C PRO A 155 -3.68 10.18 20.29
N SER A 156 -3.76 11.39 19.76
CA SER A 156 -4.68 12.44 20.23
C SER A 156 -6.16 12.09 20.05
N ASP A 157 -6.49 11.15 19.17
CA ASP A 157 -7.87 10.69 18.96
C ASP A 157 -8.32 9.69 20.05
N ALA A 158 -7.40 9.24 20.90
CA ALA A 158 -7.70 8.27 21.94
C ALA A 158 -8.30 8.92 23.20
N SER A 159 -9.31 8.27 23.79
CA SER A 159 -9.87 8.66 25.09
C SER A 159 -9.06 8.14 26.30
N GLY A 160 -7.89 7.55 26.05
CA GLY A 160 -7.00 6.97 27.05
C GLY A 160 -5.70 6.44 26.42
N THR A 161 -4.78 5.93 27.24
CA THR A 161 -3.45 5.44 26.80
C THR A 161 -3.29 3.92 26.88
N ASP A 162 -4.35 3.20 27.25
CA ASP A 162 -4.30 1.75 27.32
C ASP A 162 -4.36 1.08 25.93
N ALA A 163 -4.11 -0.23 25.90
CA ALA A 163 -4.11 -1.01 24.67
C ALA A 163 -5.48 -0.99 23.95
N ALA A 164 -6.58 -0.89 24.70
CA ALA A 164 -7.92 -0.89 24.14
C ALA A 164 -8.21 0.43 23.41
N ALA A 165 -7.79 1.56 24.00
CA ALA A 165 -7.88 2.88 23.39
C ALA A 165 -7.02 2.98 22.13
N ALA A 166 -5.75 2.53 22.19
CA ALA A 166 -4.87 2.51 21.02
C ALA A 166 -5.44 1.64 19.88
N LYS A 167 -5.91 0.44 20.21
CA LYS A 167 -6.58 -0.45 19.25
C LYS A 167 -7.80 0.22 18.64
N ALA A 168 -8.65 0.86 19.44
CA ALA A 168 -9.86 1.52 18.96
C ALA A 168 -9.53 2.61 17.94
N VAL A 169 -8.53 3.44 18.20
CA VAL A 169 -8.07 4.48 17.27
C VAL A 169 -7.51 3.87 15.99
N ILE A 170 -6.60 2.88 16.08
CA ILE A 170 -5.97 2.27 14.90
C ILE A 170 -6.99 1.55 14.01
N PHE A 171 -7.98 0.87 14.60
CA PHE A 171 -9.03 0.24 13.80
C PHE A 171 -10.01 1.28 13.26
N HIS A 172 -10.40 2.27 14.06
CA HIS A 172 -11.32 3.32 13.60
C HIS A 172 -10.70 4.17 12.49
N SER A 173 -9.38 4.40 12.49
CA SER A 173 -8.72 5.15 11.43
C SER A 173 -8.94 4.52 10.05
N ALA A 174 -8.96 3.19 9.93
CA ALA A 174 -9.29 2.52 8.66
C ALA A 174 -10.66 2.97 8.10
N LEU A 175 -11.67 3.10 8.97
CA LEU A 175 -12.99 3.57 8.58
C LEU A 175 -13.03 5.09 8.35
N LYS A 176 -12.36 5.86 9.20
CA LYS A 176 -12.30 7.32 9.11
C LYS A 176 -11.64 7.76 7.80
N GLU A 177 -10.46 7.24 7.48
CA GLU A 177 -9.73 7.58 6.25
C GLU A 177 -10.52 7.13 5.02
N THR A 178 -11.14 5.94 5.07
CA THR A 178 -12.05 5.49 4.00
C THR A 178 -13.21 6.47 3.82
N HIS A 179 -13.85 6.93 4.90
CA HIS A 179 -14.93 7.90 4.83
C HIS A 179 -14.49 9.24 4.26
N GLU A 180 -13.36 9.77 4.75
CA GLU A 180 -12.81 11.06 4.33
C GLU A 180 -12.44 11.05 2.85
N GLU A 181 -11.73 10.01 2.38
CA GLU A 181 -11.25 9.95 1.00
C GLU A 181 -12.30 9.47 -0.03
N THR A 182 -13.38 8.79 0.40
CA THR A 182 -14.39 8.22 -0.53
C THR A 182 -15.81 8.74 -0.34
N GLY A 183 -16.09 9.44 0.75
CA GLY A 183 -17.43 9.85 1.15
C GLY A 183 -18.34 8.71 1.63
N VAL A 184 -17.86 7.46 1.64
CA VAL A 184 -18.65 6.30 2.07
C VAL A 184 -19.06 6.45 3.54
N PRO A 185 -20.36 6.39 3.89
CA PRO A 185 -20.79 6.61 5.27
C PRO A 185 -20.26 5.52 6.22
N LEU A 186 -19.77 5.93 7.39
CA LEU A 186 -19.28 5.02 8.43
C LEU A 186 -20.27 3.90 8.77
N GLY A 187 -21.57 4.22 8.86
CA GLY A 187 -22.62 3.25 9.18
C GLY A 187 -22.91 2.22 8.09
N SER A 188 -22.38 2.38 6.88
CA SER A 188 -22.49 1.40 5.79
C SER A 188 -21.32 0.41 5.75
N MET A 189 -20.28 0.63 6.55
CA MET A 189 -19.06 -0.18 6.55
C MET A 189 -19.07 -1.24 7.66
N SER A 190 -18.55 -2.42 7.35
CA SER A 190 -18.27 -3.46 8.33
C SER A 190 -17.14 -3.04 9.28
N PRO A 191 -17.03 -3.63 10.48
CA PRO A 191 -15.82 -3.49 11.29
C PRO A 191 -14.56 -3.88 10.49
N PRO A 192 -13.48 -3.09 10.55
CA PRO A 192 -12.29 -3.35 9.76
C PRO A 192 -11.55 -4.58 10.32
N ARG A 193 -11.11 -5.44 9.42
CA ARG A 193 -10.32 -6.64 9.71
C ARG A 193 -8.86 -6.36 9.40
N LEU A 194 -7.95 -6.58 10.36
CA LEU A 194 -6.51 -6.56 10.09
C LEU A 194 -6.15 -7.79 9.24
N ILE A 195 -5.66 -7.56 8.02
CA ILE A 195 -5.32 -8.62 7.06
C ILE A 195 -3.82 -8.79 6.86
N GLY A 196 -3.04 -7.76 7.23
CA GLY A 196 -1.59 -7.83 7.14
C GLY A 196 -0.90 -6.54 7.56
N GLY A 197 0.36 -6.39 7.17
CA GLY A 197 1.19 -5.23 7.42
C GLY A 197 2.51 -5.37 6.69
N MET A 198 3.15 -4.24 6.41
CA MET A 198 4.35 -4.16 5.60
C MET A 198 5.28 -3.03 6.05
N ILE A 199 6.50 -3.00 5.54
CA ILE A 199 7.45 -1.88 5.69
C ILE A 199 7.70 -1.27 4.30
N ASP A 200 7.43 0.02 4.11
CA ASP A 200 7.63 0.66 2.80
C ASP A 200 9.12 0.89 2.47
N ALA A 201 9.38 1.40 1.26
CA ALA A 201 10.74 1.64 0.79
C ALA A 201 11.50 2.67 1.65
N GLU A 202 10.77 3.55 2.35
CA GLU A 202 11.29 4.50 3.31
C GLU A 202 11.46 3.91 4.72
N GLY A 203 11.12 2.63 4.94
CA GLY A 203 11.23 1.95 6.23
C GLY A 203 10.03 2.18 7.16
N LYS A 204 8.92 2.71 6.65
CA LYS A 204 7.74 3.03 7.43
C LYS A 204 6.81 1.83 7.56
N PRO A 205 6.36 1.49 8.78
CA PRO A 205 5.41 0.41 8.99
C PRO A 205 3.98 0.82 8.64
N ILE A 206 3.30 -0.01 7.85
CA ILE A 206 1.90 0.17 7.43
C ILE A 206 1.10 -1.07 7.80
N LEU A 207 -0.05 -0.90 8.46
CA LEU A 207 -1.02 -1.99 8.66
C LEU A 207 -2.06 -2.01 7.53
N LEU A 208 -2.44 -3.22 7.12
CA LEU A 208 -3.37 -3.43 6.01
C LEU A 208 -4.70 -3.94 6.56
N PHE A 209 -5.78 -3.22 6.25
CA PHE A 209 -7.13 -3.55 6.68
C PHE A 209 -8.01 -3.96 5.50
N LEU A 210 -9.01 -4.79 5.77
CA LEU A 210 -10.12 -5.07 4.88
C LEU A 210 -11.41 -4.57 5.54
N THR A 211 -12.21 -3.83 4.79
CA THR A 211 -13.57 -3.45 5.18
C THR A 211 -14.50 -3.61 3.98
N GLU A 212 -15.75 -3.95 4.26
CA GLU A 212 -16.81 -4.11 3.26
C GLU A 212 -17.86 -3.01 3.47
N THR A 213 -18.42 -2.48 2.40
CA THR A 213 -19.57 -1.58 2.45
C THR A 213 -20.81 -2.24 1.86
N SER A 214 -21.98 -1.90 2.40
CA SER A 214 -23.26 -2.28 1.81
C SER A 214 -23.57 -1.56 0.48
N LEU A 215 -22.75 -0.59 0.08
CA LEU A 215 -22.88 0.15 -1.17
C LEU A 215 -22.28 -0.62 -2.35
N THR A 216 -22.91 -0.50 -3.52
CA THR A 216 -22.37 -0.93 -4.81
C THR A 216 -21.25 -0.01 -5.28
N ALA A 217 -20.45 -0.45 -6.25
CA ALA A 217 -19.40 0.37 -6.87
C ALA A 217 -19.94 1.69 -7.44
N ALA A 218 -21.13 1.68 -8.04
CA ALA A 218 -21.77 2.86 -8.59
C ALA A 218 -22.20 3.86 -7.49
N GLU A 219 -22.69 3.35 -6.36
CA GLU A 219 -23.05 4.19 -5.21
C GLU A 219 -21.82 4.78 -4.54
N VAL A 220 -20.73 4.02 -4.39
CA VAL A 220 -19.45 4.55 -3.89
C VAL A 220 -18.88 5.64 -4.81
N ALA A 221 -18.93 5.43 -6.12
CA ALA A 221 -18.53 6.48 -7.08
C ALA A 221 -19.39 7.74 -6.93
N SER A 222 -20.68 7.57 -6.63
CA SER A 222 -21.61 8.68 -6.38
C SER A 222 -21.33 9.38 -5.04
N THR A 223 -20.97 8.65 -3.98
CA THR A 223 -20.56 9.26 -2.70
C THR A 223 -19.27 10.05 -2.85
N TYR A 224 -18.28 9.52 -3.58
CA TYR A 224 -17.03 10.24 -3.86
C TYR A 224 -17.28 11.53 -4.65
N ALA A 225 -18.08 11.45 -5.71
CA ALA A 225 -18.46 12.62 -6.50
C ALA A 225 -19.22 13.68 -5.67
N SER A 226 -20.03 13.24 -4.70
CA SER A 226 -20.87 14.12 -3.88
C SER A 226 -20.15 14.69 -2.64
N ALA A 227 -19.25 13.92 -2.02
CA ALA A 227 -18.39 14.35 -0.91
C ALA A 227 -17.34 15.35 -1.40
N GLY A 228 -16.91 15.19 -2.65
CA GLY A 228 -16.55 16.30 -3.50
C GLY A 228 -15.14 16.21 -4.07
N ALA A 229 -15.06 16.58 -5.35
CA ALA A 229 -13.90 17.14 -6.03
C ALA A 229 -13.35 18.44 -5.38
N ALA A 230 -13.52 18.65 -4.07
CA ALA A 230 -13.24 19.91 -3.37
C ALA A 230 -12.55 19.77 -1.98
N SER A 231 -12.64 18.63 -1.26
CA SER A 231 -11.88 18.45 0.00
C SER A 231 -10.50 17.83 -0.23
N ASP A 232 -10.41 16.78 -1.07
CA ASP A 232 -9.19 15.94 -1.19
C ASP A 232 -8.66 15.80 -2.62
N ALA A 233 -9.06 16.72 -3.52
CA ALA A 233 -8.51 16.80 -4.88
C ALA A 233 -6.98 17.02 -4.91
N TRP A 234 -6.40 17.44 -3.78
CA TRP A 234 -4.96 17.50 -3.57
C TRP A 234 -4.33 16.10 -3.46
N GLU A 235 -5.01 15.14 -2.82
CA GLU A 235 -4.46 13.82 -2.51
C GLU A 235 -4.80 12.79 -3.58
N SER A 236 -6.04 12.82 -4.09
CA SER A 236 -6.50 11.94 -5.16
C SER A 236 -7.07 12.71 -6.35
N SER A 237 -6.88 12.17 -7.54
CA SER A 237 -7.33 12.72 -8.83
C SER A 237 -8.52 11.94 -9.41
N GLY A 238 -8.92 10.84 -8.78
CA GLY A 238 -10.05 10.03 -9.23
C GLY A 238 -10.22 8.75 -8.42
N LEU A 239 -11.44 8.21 -8.50
CA LEU A 239 -11.83 6.93 -7.92
C LEU A 239 -12.09 5.91 -9.03
N HIS A 240 -11.56 4.71 -8.86
CA HIS A 240 -11.74 3.58 -9.77
C HIS A 240 -12.12 2.33 -8.99
N VAL A 241 -12.77 1.39 -9.68
CA VAL A 241 -13.15 0.10 -9.08
C VAL A 241 -12.68 -1.04 -9.97
N VAL A 242 -12.06 -2.03 -9.34
CA VAL A 242 -11.66 -3.31 -9.97
C VAL A 242 -12.50 -4.44 -9.41
N SER A 243 -12.58 -5.57 -10.11
CA SER A 243 -13.25 -6.74 -9.54
C SER A 243 -12.43 -7.35 -8.40
N ALA A 244 -13.12 -7.70 -7.32
CA ALA A 244 -12.56 -8.47 -6.20
C ALA A 244 -12.27 -9.93 -6.56
N THR A 245 -12.65 -10.38 -7.75
CA THR A 245 -12.32 -11.71 -8.27
C THR A 245 -11.18 -11.61 -9.28
N PRO A 246 -10.11 -12.40 -9.13
CA PRO A 246 -9.05 -12.49 -10.14
C PRO A 246 -9.62 -13.00 -11.46
N SER A 247 -9.14 -12.44 -12.58
CA SER A 247 -9.46 -13.03 -13.89
C SER A 247 -8.64 -14.30 -14.08
N VAL A 248 -9.25 -15.36 -14.64
CA VAL A 248 -8.61 -16.67 -14.93
C VAL A 248 -7.23 -16.55 -15.60
N ALA A 249 -7.03 -15.54 -16.46
CA ALA A 249 -5.76 -15.30 -17.16
C ALA A 249 -4.59 -14.80 -16.28
N VAL A 250 -4.85 -14.36 -15.04
CA VAL A 250 -3.80 -13.91 -14.10
C VAL A 250 -3.35 -15.07 -13.21
N GLU A 251 -4.13 -16.15 -13.11
CA GLU A 251 -3.76 -17.36 -12.37
C GLU A 251 -2.71 -18.20 -13.13
N CYS A 252 -2.57 -18.00 -14.44
CA CYS A 252 -1.57 -18.65 -15.29
C CYS A 252 -0.44 -17.66 -15.62
N ARG A 253 0.74 -17.80 -15.00
CA ARG A 253 1.99 -17.21 -15.52
C ARG A 253 2.62 -18.17 -16.55
N GLU A 254 3.56 -17.64 -17.35
CA GLU A 254 4.15 -18.20 -18.58
C GLU A 254 4.75 -19.63 -18.53
N SER A 255 4.64 -20.36 -17.43
CA SER A 255 4.98 -21.79 -17.38
C SER A 255 3.96 -22.69 -18.10
N ASP A 256 2.73 -22.21 -18.33
CA ASP A 256 1.66 -23.01 -18.95
C ASP A 256 1.63 -23.00 -20.49
N THR A 257 2.52 -22.26 -21.16
CA THR A 257 2.65 -22.29 -22.64
C THR A 257 3.80 -23.17 -23.13
N ALA A 258 4.38 -24.00 -22.27
CA ALA A 258 5.29 -25.06 -22.70
C ALA A 258 4.51 -26.27 -23.28
N GLY A 259 3.83 -26.06 -24.42
CA GLY A 259 3.09 -27.14 -25.06
C GLY A 259 2.18 -26.75 -26.22
N GLY A 260 2.61 -25.87 -27.12
CA GLY A 260 1.81 -25.58 -28.31
C GLY A 260 2.53 -24.68 -29.31
N THR A 261 3.21 -25.29 -30.26
CA THR A 261 3.67 -24.60 -31.47
C THR A 261 2.47 -24.17 -32.30
N ASP A 262 2.21 -22.86 -32.42
CA ASP A 262 1.91 -22.29 -33.74
C ASP A 262 2.21 -20.79 -33.78
N GLY A 263 2.89 -20.38 -34.85
CA GLY A 263 3.48 -19.06 -34.98
C GLY A 263 2.51 -18.01 -35.50
N LEU A 264 2.42 -16.89 -34.79
CA LEU A 264 1.99 -15.63 -35.38
C LEU A 264 3.03 -14.55 -35.07
N ARG A 265 4.00 -14.40 -35.97
CA ARG A 265 4.97 -13.29 -35.97
C ARG A 265 4.24 -12.01 -36.33
N VAL A 266 4.12 -11.08 -35.38
CA VAL A 266 3.80 -9.67 -35.68
C VAL A 266 5.12 -8.97 -36.03
N GLY A 267 5.16 -8.39 -37.22
CA GLY A 267 6.37 -7.96 -37.91
C GLY A 267 7.12 -6.79 -37.25
N GLU A 268 8.44 -6.91 -37.30
CA GLU A 268 9.37 -5.79 -37.16
C GLU A 268 9.26 -4.87 -38.39
N PRO A 269 9.28 -3.54 -38.24
CA PRO A 269 9.41 -2.64 -39.38
C PRO A 269 10.86 -2.66 -39.88
N SER A 270 11.02 -3.12 -41.12
CA SER A 270 12.25 -3.16 -41.89
C SER A 270 12.86 -1.76 -42.08
N VAL A 271 14.12 -1.58 -41.67
CA VAL A 271 14.95 -0.47 -42.13
C VAL A 271 15.50 -0.85 -43.50
N VAL A 272 15.06 -0.16 -44.55
CA VAL A 272 15.63 -0.27 -45.90
C VAL A 272 16.84 0.64 -45.99
N ASP A 273 18.00 0.02 -46.20
CA ASP A 273 19.25 0.64 -46.60
C ASP A 273 19.19 1.01 -48.09
N ALA A 274 19.54 2.25 -48.40
CA ALA A 274 19.77 2.72 -49.76
C ALA A 274 20.94 3.71 -49.75
N GLY A 275 22.16 3.18 -49.78
CA GLY A 275 23.36 3.98 -49.99
C GLY A 275 23.52 4.42 -51.44
N VAL A 276 23.93 5.68 -51.66
CA VAL A 276 24.85 6.08 -52.75
C VAL A 276 25.74 7.24 -52.28
N ARG A 277 27.02 7.14 -52.67
CA ARG A 277 28.21 7.95 -52.35
C ARG A 277 28.16 9.40 -52.88
N GLY A 278 28.94 10.28 -52.25
CA GLY A 278 29.41 11.54 -52.82
C GLY A 278 30.27 12.35 -51.85
N ASP A 279 31.52 12.60 -52.22
CA ASP A 279 32.60 13.27 -51.49
C ASP A 279 32.48 14.82 -51.51
N VAL A 280 33.40 15.47 -50.79
CA VAL A 280 33.89 16.86 -50.88
C VAL A 280 33.41 17.88 -49.82
N GLY A 281 34.29 18.10 -48.82
CA GLY A 281 34.93 19.38 -48.47
C GLY A 281 34.09 20.58 -47.98
N GLY A 282 34.57 21.25 -46.92
CA GLY A 282 34.34 22.70 -46.74
C GLY A 282 34.03 23.19 -45.33
N GLU A 283 34.79 24.20 -44.92
CA GLU A 283 34.74 24.96 -43.67
C GLU A 283 33.42 25.71 -43.36
N LYS A 284 33.28 26.01 -42.05
CA LYS A 284 32.77 27.26 -41.43
C LYS A 284 31.25 27.56 -41.36
N ALA A 285 30.94 28.03 -40.14
CA ALA A 285 30.07 29.14 -39.76
C ALA A 285 28.68 28.82 -39.16
N ALA A 286 28.46 29.53 -38.05
CA ALA A 286 27.30 29.56 -37.18
C ALA A 286 25.99 29.90 -37.88
N THR A 287 24.86 29.48 -37.29
CA THR A 287 23.79 30.41 -36.87
C THR A 287 22.72 29.70 -36.05
N ALA A 288 22.27 30.39 -35.00
CA ALA A 288 21.13 30.05 -34.18
C ALA A 288 19.82 30.08 -34.98
N LYS A 289 18.92 29.13 -34.71
CA LYS A 289 17.47 29.35 -34.80
C LYS A 289 16.76 28.46 -33.78
N THR A 290 16.39 29.12 -32.69
CA THR A 290 15.41 28.73 -31.70
C THR A 290 14.01 28.67 -32.30
N ARG A 291 13.15 27.89 -31.62
CA ARG A 291 11.70 28.13 -31.49
C ARG A 291 10.80 27.57 -32.61
N ASP A 292 10.66 26.25 -32.70
CA ASP A 292 9.37 25.66 -33.18
C ASP A 292 9.11 24.15 -32.91
N GLU A 293 9.99 23.41 -32.21
CA GLU A 293 9.77 21.95 -32.01
C GLU A 293 8.99 21.56 -30.73
N ASN A 294 8.72 22.50 -29.82
CA ASN A 294 7.95 22.23 -28.59
C ASN A 294 6.42 22.37 -28.74
N ARG A 295 5.88 22.47 -29.96
CA ARG A 295 4.44 22.71 -30.19
C ARG A 295 3.62 21.48 -30.62
N ARG A 296 4.11 20.26 -30.37
CA ARG A 296 3.35 19.02 -30.63
C ARG A 296 3.20 18.07 -29.43
N VAL A 297 3.57 18.53 -28.23
CA VAL A 297 3.29 17.81 -26.97
C VAL A 297 2.58 18.76 -26.01
N ALA A 298 1.41 19.26 -26.40
CA ALA A 298 0.54 20.06 -25.54
C ALA A 298 -0.89 20.07 -26.11
N SER A 299 -1.52 18.89 -26.13
CA SER A 299 -2.98 18.78 -26.22
C SER A 299 -3.42 17.44 -25.60
N ASN A 300 -3.22 17.32 -24.29
CA ASN A 300 -3.92 16.38 -23.42
C ASN A 300 -3.98 17.02 -22.04
N ALA A 301 -4.62 18.18 -21.98
CA ALA A 301 -4.95 18.87 -20.74
C ALA A 301 -6.45 19.12 -20.80
N GLU A 302 -7.18 18.17 -20.25
CA GLU A 302 -8.50 18.26 -19.62
C GLU A 302 -8.89 16.82 -19.27
N SER A 303 -8.25 16.25 -18.24
CA SER A 303 -8.74 15.01 -17.65
C SER A 303 -9.92 15.38 -16.75
N GLU A 304 -11.12 15.36 -17.30
CA GLU A 304 -12.33 15.17 -16.50
C GLU A 304 -12.11 13.95 -15.59
N ALA A 305 -12.39 14.10 -14.30
CA ALA A 305 -12.44 12.99 -13.36
C ALA A 305 -13.42 11.94 -13.89
N THR A 306 -12.89 10.93 -14.60
CA THR A 306 -13.72 10.01 -15.37
C THR A 306 -14.29 8.98 -14.41
N LEU A 307 -15.51 9.20 -13.96
CA LEU A 307 -16.32 8.22 -13.24
C LEU A 307 -16.64 7.08 -14.21
N THR A 308 -15.86 5.99 -14.16
CA THR A 308 -16.21 4.78 -14.90
C THR A 308 -17.24 3.99 -14.09
N SER A 309 -18.49 3.98 -14.54
CA SER A 309 -19.50 3.05 -14.01
C SER A 309 -19.13 1.61 -14.41
N GLY A 310 -18.84 0.77 -13.42
CA GLY A 310 -18.48 -0.64 -13.60
C GLY A 310 -16.98 -0.96 -13.43
N PHE A 311 -16.66 -2.25 -13.30
CA PHE A 311 -15.29 -2.73 -13.07
C PHE A 311 -14.43 -2.55 -14.32
N ASN A 312 -13.28 -1.88 -14.19
CA ASN A 312 -12.33 -1.71 -15.29
C ASN A 312 -11.56 -3.04 -15.51
N PRO A 313 -11.76 -3.78 -16.62
CA PRO A 313 -11.16 -5.11 -16.78
C PRO A 313 -9.64 -5.07 -16.97
N SER A 314 -9.11 -4.01 -17.60
CA SER A 314 -7.67 -3.83 -17.77
C SER A 314 -7.00 -3.53 -16.43
N LEU A 315 -7.58 -2.61 -15.66
CA LEU A 315 -7.08 -2.28 -14.33
C LEU A 315 -7.22 -3.46 -13.37
N THR A 316 -8.30 -4.25 -13.48
CA THR A 316 -8.49 -5.49 -12.72
C THR A 316 -7.35 -6.47 -12.99
N ARG A 317 -6.98 -6.71 -14.25
CA ARG A 317 -5.82 -7.55 -14.58
C ARG A 317 -4.52 -7.01 -13.98
N GLN A 318 -4.29 -5.70 -14.09
CA GLN A 318 -3.09 -5.08 -13.52
C GLN A 318 -3.04 -5.18 -11.99
N TYR A 319 -4.20 -5.02 -11.32
CA TYR A 319 -4.34 -5.12 -9.86
C TYR A 319 -3.91 -6.52 -9.40
N TRP A 320 -4.51 -7.55 -9.98
CA TRP A 320 -4.16 -8.94 -9.68
C TRP A 320 -2.78 -9.34 -10.18
N ALA A 321 -2.21 -8.66 -11.19
CA ALA A 321 -0.84 -8.90 -11.63
C ALA A 321 0.21 -8.17 -10.76
N ARG A 322 -0.21 -7.42 -9.72
CA ARG A 322 0.67 -6.61 -8.86
C ARG A 322 1.52 -5.63 -9.68
N SER A 323 0.91 -5.01 -10.69
CA SER A 323 1.59 -4.05 -11.58
C SER A 323 2.17 -2.87 -10.80
N GLU A 324 3.30 -2.32 -11.26
CA GLU A 324 3.91 -1.12 -10.68
C GLU A 324 3.05 0.15 -10.78
N THR A 325 1.96 0.08 -11.56
CA THR A 325 0.86 1.05 -11.60
C THR A 325 0.24 1.28 -10.20
N PHE A 326 0.32 0.29 -9.32
CA PHE A 326 -0.15 0.37 -7.93
C PHE A 326 0.98 0.74 -6.97
N SER A 327 0.62 1.37 -5.86
CA SER A 327 1.57 1.61 -4.77
C SER A 327 2.12 0.29 -4.24
N SER A 328 3.33 0.29 -3.68
CA SER A 328 3.88 -0.91 -3.02
C SER A 328 2.97 -1.42 -1.90
N VAL A 329 2.33 -0.51 -1.17
CA VAL A 329 1.39 -0.82 -0.08
C VAL A 329 0.15 -1.53 -0.60
N THR A 330 -0.40 -1.03 -1.70
CA THR A 330 -1.56 -1.62 -2.35
C THR A 330 -1.26 -2.97 -2.96
N ARG A 331 -0.05 -3.17 -3.50
CA ARG A 331 0.40 -4.49 -3.98
C ARG A 331 0.44 -5.50 -2.83
N ALA A 332 1.01 -5.14 -1.68
CA ALA A 332 0.98 -5.99 -0.49
C ALA A 332 -0.45 -6.25 0.02
N ALA A 333 -1.35 -5.27 -0.09
CA ALA A 333 -2.76 -5.45 0.24
C ALA A 333 -3.46 -6.44 -0.71
N VAL A 334 -3.16 -6.40 -2.01
CA VAL A 334 -3.64 -7.39 -2.99
C VAL A 334 -3.24 -8.80 -2.57
N ASP A 335 -1.98 -9.01 -2.17
CA ASP A 335 -1.49 -10.31 -1.73
C ASP A 335 -2.26 -10.81 -0.50
N CYS A 336 -2.48 -9.94 0.49
CA CYS A 336 -3.28 -10.27 1.67
C CYS A 336 -4.70 -10.69 1.29
N VAL A 337 -5.37 -9.93 0.43
CA VAL A 337 -6.73 -10.22 -0.05
C VAL A 337 -6.76 -11.55 -0.81
N TYR A 338 -5.78 -11.79 -1.67
CA TYR A 338 -5.67 -13.01 -2.46
C TYR A 338 -5.51 -14.24 -1.57
N MET A 339 -4.65 -14.17 -0.54
CA MET A 339 -4.46 -15.25 0.43
C MET A 339 -5.72 -15.52 1.27
N LEU A 340 -6.51 -14.49 1.57
CA LEU A 340 -7.80 -14.65 2.26
C LEU A 340 -8.82 -15.38 1.40
N GLU A 341 -8.98 -14.97 0.14
CA GLU A 341 -9.89 -15.66 -0.81
C GLU A 341 -9.45 -17.09 -1.09
N ALA A 342 -8.13 -17.28 -1.24
CA ALA A 342 -7.55 -18.60 -1.41
C ALA A 342 -7.64 -19.46 -0.15
N THR A 343 -8.11 -18.97 1.00
CA THR A 343 -8.30 -19.77 2.22
C THR A 343 -9.77 -19.92 2.61
N SER A 344 -10.64 -19.01 2.19
CA SER A 344 -12.08 -19.07 2.45
C SER A 344 -12.80 -20.01 1.48
N GLY A 345 -13.05 -21.26 1.89
CA GLY A 345 -13.97 -22.17 1.18
C GLY A 345 -13.84 -23.63 1.56
N ASP A 346 -14.99 -24.33 1.64
CA ASP A 346 -15.05 -25.80 1.70
C ASP A 346 -14.54 -26.39 0.37
N VAL A 347 -13.66 -27.39 0.49
CA VAL A 347 -12.89 -27.97 -0.61
C VAL A 347 -13.70 -29.05 -1.31
N GLU A 348 -14.37 -28.68 -2.42
CA GLU A 348 -14.96 -29.69 -3.33
C GLU A 348 -14.47 -29.57 -4.78
N ASP A 349 -13.79 -28.48 -5.16
CA ASP A 349 -13.36 -28.25 -6.56
C ASP A 349 -11.82 -28.36 -6.73
N ALA A 350 -11.38 -29.36 -7.49
CA ALA A 350 -9.97 -29.63 -7.79
C ALA A 350 -9.29 -28.48 -8.55
N THR A 351 -10.03 -27.72 -9.34
CA THR A 351 -9.52 -26.58 -10.11
C THR A 351 -9.08 -25.46 -9.17
N ARG A 352 -9.88 -25.19 -8.12
CA ARG A 352 -9.57 -24.22 -7.06
C ARG A 352 -8.36 -24.61 -6.23
N LEU A 353 -8.06 -25.90 -6.08
CA LEU A 353 -6.89 -26.40 -5.34
C LEU A 353 -5.57 -26.14 -6.08
N THR A 354 -5.55 -26.35 -7.40
CA THR A 354 -4.40 -26.00 -8.26
C THR A 354 -4.19 -24.50 -8.40
N SER A 355 -5.27 -23.71 -8.46
CA SER A 355 -5.17 -22.24 -8.33
C SER A 355 -4.52 -21.90 -7.01
N ARG A 356 -5.00 -22.46 -5.88
CA ARG A 356 -4.46 -22.23 -4.52
C ARG A 356 -2.96 -22.53 -4.41
N ALA A 357 -2.45 -23.63 -4.96
CA ALA A 357 -1.02 -23.95 -4.87
C ALA A 357 -0.14 -22.91 -5.60
N HIS A 358 -0.50 -22.54 -6.82
CA HIS A 358 0.19 -21.47 -7.55
C HIS A 358 -0.04 -20.09 -6.89
N VAL A 359 -1.18 -19.87 -6.25
CA VAL A 359 -1.47 -18.66 -5.45
C VAL A 359 -0.48 -18.54 -4.30
N TRP A 360 -0.24 -19.63 -3.57
CA TRP A 360 0.68 -19.67 -2.44
C TRP A 360 2.11 -19.37 -2.85
N GLU A 361 2.61 -20.02 -3.89
CA GLU A 361 3.96 -19.81 -4.39
C GLU A 361 4.15 -18.37 -4.90
N ASN A 362 3.19 -17.83 -5.68
CA ASN A 362 3.27 -16.45 -6.18
C ASN A 362 3.13 -15.37 -5.09
N ALA A 363 2.29 -15.62 -4.06
CA ALA A 363 2.12 -14.68 -2.95
C ALA A 363 3.32 -14.69 -1.99
N LEU A 364 3.98 -15.84 -1.82
CA LEU A 364 5.22 -15.96 -1.05
C LEU A 364 6.38 -15.26 -1.76
N ASP A 365 6.55 -15.47 -3.07
CA ASP A 365 7.59 -14.79 -3.86
C ASP A 365 7.39 -13.26 -3.85
N ALA A 366 6.16 -12.77 -4.03
CA ALA A 366 5.85 -11.34 -3.96
C ALA A 366 5.98 -10.74 -2.56
N ALA A 367 5.70 -11.52 -1.51
CA ALA A 367 5.87 -11.10 -0.12
C ALA A 367 7.34 -10.96 0.29
N MET A 368 8.21 -11.81 -0.25
CA MET A 368 9.66 -11.73 -0.05
C MET A 368 10.27 -10.50 -0.74
N ASP A 369 9.73 -10.07 -1.88
CA ASP A 369 10.16 -8.85 -2.59
C ASP A 369 9.77 -7.54 -1.85
N HIS A 370 8.87 -7.61 -0.87
CA HIS A 370 8.32 -6.46 -0.14
C HIS A 370 8.79 -6.36 1.32
N ASP A 371 9.81 -7.13 1.73
CA ASP A 371 10.38 -7.14 3.09
C ASP A 371 9.27 -7.35 4.16
N LEU A 372 8.27 -8.20 3.85
CA LEU A 372 7.11 -8.48 4.70
C LEU A 372 7.43 -9.40 5.90
N ASP A 373 8.70 -9.67 6.20
CA ASP A 373 9.22 -10.74 7.06
C ASP A 373 8.42 -11.01 8.36
N ALA A 374 7.90 -9.97 9.03
CA ALA A 374 7.17 -10.12 10.27
C ALA A 374 5.70 -10.58 10.09
N VAL A 375 5.05 -10.24 8.97
CA VAL A 375 3.65 -10.56 8.68
C VAL A 375 3.54 -11.71 7.67
N ALA A 376 4.41 -11.76 6.67
CA ALA A 376 4.50 -12.88 5.73
C ALA A 376 4.88 -14.17 6.44
N GLY A 377 5.87 -14.15 7.36
CA GLY A 377 6.22 -15.33 8.18
C GLY A 377 5.08 -15.78 9.11
N VAL A 378 4.13 -14.90 9.40
CA VAL A 378 2.91 -15.24 10.14
C VAL A 378 1.92 -15.91 9.21
N ILE A 379 1.61 -15.31 8.07
CA ILE A 379 0.71 -15.92 7.08
C ILE A 379 1.26 -17.29 6.64
N GLU A 380 2.56 -17.43 6.42
CA GLU A 380 3.28 -18.70 6.19
C GLU A 380 2.99 -19.75 7.30
N ARG A 381 3.21 -19.41 8.57
CA ARG A 381 2.94 -20.31 9.71
C ARG A 381 1.46 -20.61 9.93
N LEU A 382 0.58 -19.68 9.58
CA LEU A 382 -0.87 -19.85 9.64
C LEU A 382 -1.33 -20.92 8.64
N ASN A 383 -0.75 -20.95 7.44
CA ASN A 383 -1.16 -21.86 6.38
C ASN A 383 -0.52 -23.25 6.45
N LEU A 384 0.74 -23.35 6.90
CA LEU A 384 1.37 -24.65 7.20
C LEU A 384 0.60 -25.42 8.29
N SER A 385 0.02 -24.70 9.27
CA SER A 385 -0.80 -25.32 10.32
C SER A 385 -2.15 -25.87 9.83
N HIS A 386 -2.70 -25.34 8.73
CA HIS A 386 -3.95 -25.80 8.12
C HIS A 386 -3.76 -26.97 7.15
N LEU A 387 -2.57 -27.14 6.58
CA LEU A 387 -2.25 -28.22 5.63
C LEU A 387 -1.72 -29.50 6.30
N GLY A 388 -1.63 -29.54 7.63
CA GLY A 388 -1.13 -30.72 8.36
C GLY A 388 0.35 -31.04 8.12
N MET A 389 1.08 -30.16 7.42
CA MET A 389 2.50 -30.29 7.11
C MET A 389 3.31 -29.59 8.20
N GLY A 390 3.27 -30.15 9.40
CA GLY A 390 4.07 -29.69 10.54
C GLY A 390 5.34 -30.51 10.67
N GLY A 391 6.45 -29.99 10.17
CA GLY A 391 7.78 -30.48 10.52
C GLY A 391 8.84 -29.96 9.58
N PHE A 392 9.54 -28.89 9.99
CA PHE A 392 11.00 -28.82 10.13
C PHE A 392 11.37 -27.69 11.09
#